data_AF-A0AA45L8G6-F1
#
_entry.id   AF-A0AA45L8G6-F1
#
_cell.length_a   1.000
_cell.length_b   1.000
_cell.length_c   1.000
_cell.angle_alpha   90.00
_cell.angle_beta   90.00
_cell.angle_gamma   90.00
#
_symmetry.space_group_name_H-M   'P 1'
#
loop_
_entity.id
_entity.type
_entity.pdbx_description
1 polymer ?
#
loop_
_entity_poly.entity_id
_entity_poly.type
_entity_poly.pdbx_seq_one_letter_code
_entity_poly.pdbx_strand_id
1 'polypeptide(L)' 'MRDDKDPDGGHYCFQARGKSGHLALEIPETYPIKNDDHDVKSTVTVKGKTSELPVVQDSWTGIGQGVGPDHAVLIAIKAA' A
#
# COMPACT_ATOMS: atom_id res chain seq x y z
N MET A 1 10.43 7.88 2.08
CA MET A 1 9.65 8.84 1.24
C MET A 1 9.63 10.26 1.83
N ARG A 2 10.63 10.66 2.63
CA ARG A 2 10.69 12.02 3.21
C ARG A 2 10.88 13.12 2.15
N ASP A 3 11.24 12.71 0.93
CA ASP A 3 11.50 13.54 -0.24
C ASP A 3 10.57 13.21 -1.42
N ASP A 4 9.38 12.66 -1.17
CA ASP A 4 8.37 12.60 -2.24
C ASP A 4 7.95 14.03 -2.61
N LYS A 5 8.41 14.50 -3.77
CA LYS A 5 8.14 15.81 -4.35
C LYS A 5 7.17 15.69 -5.53
N ASP A 6 6.54 14.53 -5.69
CA ASP A 6 5.62 14.30 -6.77
C ASP A 6 4.43 15.29 -6.68
N PRO A 7 4.20 16.12 -7.71
CA PRO A 7 3.07 17.04 -7.74
C PRO A 7 1.71 16.32 -7.90
N ASP A 8 1.70 15.01 -8.18
CA ASP A 8 0.47 14.25 -8.33
C ASP A 8 -0.23 14.02 -6.98
N GLY A 9 -1.37 14.69 -6.79
CA GLY A 9 -2.19 14.61 -5.56
C GLY A 9 -2.87 13.26 -5.29
N GLY A 10 -2.50 12.20 -6.04
CA GLY A 10 -3.03 10.85 -5.88
C GLY A 10 -2.29 9.98 -4.86
N HIS A 11 -1.18 10.47 -4.28
CA HIS A 11 -0.36 9.71 -3.36
C HIS A 11 -0.86 9.84 -1.91
N TYR A 12 -1.06 8.70 -1.25
CA TYR A 12 -1.41 8.64 0.18
C TYR A 12 -0.21 8.13 0.97
N CYS A 13 0.31 8.96 1.87
CA CYS A 13 1.45 8.63 2.72
C CYS A 13 1.02 8.45 4.18
N PHE A 14 1.33 7.28 4.75
CA PHE A 14 1.09 6.96 6.15
C PHE A 14 2.42 6.76 6.87
N GLN A 15 2.56 7.34 8.07
CA GLN A 15 3.76 7.21 8.88
C GLN A 15 3.49 6.37 10.12
N ALA A 16 4.17 5.23 10.25
CA ALA A 16 4.25 4.51 11.51
C ALA A 16 5.20 5.25 12.46
N ARG A 17 4.72 5.63 13.66
CA ARG A 17 5.54 6.31 14.69
C ARG A 17 5.95 5.40 15.85
N GLY A 18 5.30 4.25 15.97
CA GLY A 18 5.64 3.22 16.96
C GLY A 18 6.40 2.07 16.31
N LYS A 19 6.82 1.10 17.13
CA LYS A 19 7.48 -0.13 16.66
C LYS A 19 6.57 -0.99 15.77
N SER A 20 5.26 -0.89 15.97
CA SER A 20 4.26 -1.56 15.16
C SER A 20 2.99 -0.72 15.08
N GLY A 21 2.15 -1.02 14.11
CA GLY A 21 0.89 -0.30 13.92
C GLY A 21 -0.05 -1.00 12.95
N HIS A 22 -1.33 -0.70 13.09
CA HIS A 22 -2.37 -1.16 12.17
C HIS A 22 -3.25 0.02 11.78
N LEU A 23 -3.47 0.16 10.47
CA LEU A 23 -4.36 1.16 9.90
C LEU A 23 -5.32 0.46 8.94
N ALA A 24 -6.62 0.64 9.15
CA ALA A 24 -7.67 0.14 8.27
C ALA A 24 -8.35 1.33 7.58
N LEU A 25 -8.43 1.27 6.25
CA LEU A 25 -9.03 2.30 5.40
C LEU A 25 -9.35 1.69 4.05
N GLU A 26 -10.39 2.18 3.39
CA GLU A 26 -10.70 1.81 2.01
C GLU A 26 -10.21 2.90 1.05
N ILE A 27 -9.15 2.61 0.29
CA ILE A 27 -8.72 3.46 -0.83
C ILE A 27 -9.05 2.72 -2.13
N PRO A 28 -10.02 3.19 -2.94
CA PRO A 28 -10.28 2.62 -4.25
C PRO A 28 -9.18 3.01 -5.26
N GLU A 29 -9.12 2.30 -6.40
CA GLU A 29 -8.14 2.59 -7.46
C GLU A 29 -6.69 2.66 -6.95
N THR A 30 -6.30 1.74 -6.07
CA THR A 30 -4.94 1.78 -5.50
C THR A 30 -3.93 1.26 -6.53
N TYR A 31 -2.97 2.13 -6.90
CA TYR A 31 -1.79 1.79 -7.70
C TYR A 31 -0.60 1.45 -6.76
N PRO A 32 0.60 1.06 -7.26
CA PRO A 32 1.52 0.22 -6.49
C PRO A 32 1.83 0.77 -5.09
N ILE A 33 1.98 -0.13 -4.12
CA ILE A 33 2.30 0.24 -2.73
C ILE A 33 3.81 0.16 -2.55
N LYS A 34 4.38 1.15 -1.87
CA LYS A 34 5.76 1.13 -1.41
C LYS A 34 5.80 1.26 0.12
N ASN A 35 6.79 0.65 0.75
CA ASN A 35 7.16 0.89 2.15
C ASN A 35 8.61 1.39 2.26
N ASP A 36 8.97 1.84 3.46
CA ASP A 36 10.32 2.18 3.86
C ASP A 36 11.03 0.96 4.49
N ASP A 37 11.69 1.14 5.64
CA ASP A 37 12.46 0.15 6.37
C ASP A 37 11.62 -0.76 7.29
N HIS A 38 10.30 -0.57 7.36
CA HIS A 38 9.40 -1.42 8.15
C HIS A 38 8.96 -2.67 7.40
N ASP A 39 8.76 -3.77 8.14
CA ASP A 39 8.09 -4.96 7.60
C ASP A 39 6.59 -4.66 7.47
N VAL A 40 6.14 -4.46 6.24
CA VAL A 40 4.76 -4.08 5.94
C VAL A 40 3.99 -5.21 5.27
N LYS A 41 2.79 -5.49 5.79
CA LYS A 41 1.77 -6.30 5.14
C LYS A 41 0.56 -5.45 4.78
N SER A 42 0.09 -5.59 3.55
CA SER A 42 -1.09 -4.88 3.06
C SER A 42 -2.21 -5.87 2.76
N THR A 43 -3.43 -5.54 3.19
CA THR A 43 -4.64 -6.25 2.79
C THR A 43 -5.28 -5.51 1.64
N VAL A 44 -5.47 -6.19 0.51
CA VAL A 44 -6.02 -5.61 -0.72
C VAL A 44 -7.16 -6.46 -1.23
N THR A 45 -8.12 -5.82 -1.90
CA THR A 45 -9.16 -6.51 -2.65
C THR A 45 -8.94 -6.29 -4.14
N VAL A 46 -8.76 -7.38 -4.89
CA VAL A 46 -8.60 -7.38 -6.35
C VAL A 46 -9.63 -8.33 -6.94
N LYS A 47 -10.41 -7.89 -7.94
CA LYS A 47 -11.51 -8.70 -8.52
C LYS A 47 -12.48 -9.25 -7.46
N GLY A 48 -12.77 -8.46 -6.43
CA GLY A 48 -13.63 -8.87 -5.31
C GLY A 48 -13.02 -9.94 -4.39
N LYS A 49 -11.75 -10.32 -4.58
CA LYS A 49 -11.02 -11.23 -3.70
C LYS A 49 -10.08 -10.45 -2.80
N THR A 50 -10.27 -10.60 -1.50
CA THR A 50 -9.40 -10.00 -0.48
C THR A 50 -8.23 -10.93 -0.16
N SER A 51 -7.01 -10.40 -0.18
CA SER A 51 -5.79 -11.11 0.18
C SER A 51 -4.83 -10.22 0.94
N GLU A 52 -3.95 -10.84 1.73
CA GLU A 52 -2.83 -10.15 2.38
C GLU A 52 -1.55 -10.43 1.60
N LEU A 53 -0.76 -9.39 1.32
CA LEU A 53 0.51 -9.49 0.62
C LEU A 53 1.62 -8.74 1.36
N PRO A 54 2.85 -9.26 1.38
CA PRO A 54 4.00 -8.51 1.85
C PRO A 54 4.31 -7.38 0.88
N VAL A 55 4.65 -6.20 1.40
CA VAL A 55 5.19 -5.10 0.60
C VAL A 55 6.71 -5.22 0.60
N VAL A 56 7.30 -5.32 -0.59
CA VAL A 56 8.74 -5.46 -0.76
C VAL A 56 9.44 -4.19 -0.29
N GLN A 57 10.32 -4.35 0.69
CA GLN A 57 11.10 -3.27 1.29
C GLN A 57 11.80 -2.41 0.22
N ASP A 58 11.66 -1.09 0.35
CA ASP A 58 12.22 -0.08 -0.55
C ASP A 58 11.91 -0.28 -2.05
N SER A 59 10.89 -1.07 -2.36
CA SER A 59 10.50 -1.38 -3.73
C SER A 59 8.99 -1.20 -3.94
N TRP A 60 8.60 -0.96 -5.18
CA TRP A 60 7.20 -0.87 -5.56
C TRP A 60 6.62 -2.27 -5.67
N THR A 61 5.63 -2.56 -4.83
CA THR A 61 4.82 -3.77 -4.93
C THR A 61 3.60 -3.46 -5.77
N GLY A 62 3.60 -4.00 -6.99
CA GLY A 62 2.46 -3.88 -7.89
C GLY A 62 1.21 -4.53 -7.30
N ILE A 63 0.08 -3.81 -7.38
CA ILE A 63 -1.26 -4.31 -7.08
C ILE A 63 -2.24 -3.78 -8.13
N GLY A 64 -3.32 -4.53 -8.39
CA GLY A 64 -4.34 -4.12 -9.37
C GLY A 64 -3.76 -3.79 -10.74
N GLN A 65 -4.10 -2.60 -11.25
CA GLN A 65 -3.61 -2.00 -12.51
C GLN A 65 -2.09 -1.97 -12.65
N GLY A 66 -1.34 -1.97 -11.55
CA GLY A 66 0.12 -2.08 -11.55
C GLY A 66 0.66 -3.48 -11.92
N VAL A 67 -0.19 -4.51 -12.00
CA VAL A 67 0.18 -5.90 -12.34
C VAL A 67 -0.72 -6.50 -13.43
N GLY A 68 -1.95 -6.00 -13.61
CA GLY A 68 -2.92 -6.43 -14.63
C GLY A 68 -4.14 -5.51 -14.65
N PRO A 69 -5.13 -5.65 -15.55
CA PRO A 69 -6.16 -4.63 -15.79
C PRO A 69 -7.16 -4.38 -14.64
N ASP A 70 -6.99 -5.03 -13.49
CA ASP A 70 -8.00 -5.10 -12.45
C ASP A 70 -7.87 -3.96 -11.44
N HIS A 71 -9.00 -3.41 -11.00
CA HIS A 71 -9.04 -2.45 -9.92
C HIS A 71 -8.63 -3.11 -8.59
N ALA A 72 -7.81 -2.40 -7.82
CA ALA A 72 -7.45 -2.78 -6.46
C ALA A 72 -8.02 -1.78 -5.45
N VAL A 73 -8.50 -2.30 -4.34
CA VAL A 73 -8.88 -1.51 -3.17
C VAL A 73 -7.94 -1.86 -2.04
N LEU A 74 -7.20 -0.90 -1.50
CA LEU A 74 -6.47 -1.08 -0.25
C LEU A 74 -7.47 -1.09 0.90
N ILE A 75 -7.36 -2.08 1.79
CA ILE A 75 -8.25 -2.25 2.96
C ILE A 75 -7.50 -1.99 4.27
N ALA A 76 -6.23 -2.41 4.35
CA ALA A 76 -5.46 -2.22 5.55
C ALA A 76 -3.95 -2.30 5.32
N ILE A 77 -3.21 -1.68 6.24
CA ILE A 77 -1.76 -1.74 6.36
C ILE A 77 -1.41 -2.20 7.78
N LYS A 78 -0.44 -3.10 7.89
CA LYS A 78 0.18 -3.53 9.15
C LYS A 78 1.68 -3.31 9.04
N ALA A 79 2.26 -2.58 9.98
CA ALA A 79 3.70 -2.41 10.12
C ALA A 79 4.18 -3.13 11.39
N ALA A 80 5.29 -3.85 11.29
CA ALA A 80 5.95 -4.57 12.38
C ALA A 80 7.47 -4.37 12.38
#